data_AF-A0A316MBV3-F1
#
_entry.id   AF-A0A316MBV3-F1
#
_cell.length_a   1.000
_cell.length_b   1.000
_cell.length_c   1.000
_cell.angle_alpha   90.00
_cell.angle_beta   90.00
_cell.angle_gamma   90.00
#
_symmetry.space_group_name_H-M   'P 1'
#
loop_
_entity.id
_entity.type
_entity.pdbx_description
1 polymer ?
#
loop_
_entity_poly.entity_id
_entity_poly.type
_entity_poly.pdbx_seq_one_letter_code
_entity_poly.pdbx_strand_id
1 'polypeptide(L)' 'MTEKYAASKTPVREDLVQLCGEGILQNLPRVGYQVTPISPREIHEI' A
#
# COMPACT_ATOMS: atom_id res chain seq x y z
N MET A 1 -6.96 -2.39 8.95
CA MET A 1 -7.29 -1.78 7.64
C MET A 1 -8.79 -1.53 7.54
N THR A 2 -9.63 -2.56 7.64
CA THR A 2 -11.11 -2.46 7.60
C THR A 2 -11.71 -1.46 8.61
N GLU A 3 -11.23 -1.46 9.87
CA GLU A 3 -11.68 -0.49 10.90
C GLU A 3 -11.19 0.95 10.67
N LYS A 4 -10.01 1.12 10.04
CA LYS A 4 -9.42 2.45 9.78
C LYS A 4 -10.04 3.14 8.57
N TYR A 5 -10.60 2.37 7.64
CA TYR A 5 -11.11 2.87 6.36
C TYR A 5 -12.61 2.64 6.16
N ALA A 6 -13.33 2.11 7.17
CA ALA A 6 -14.76 1.80 7.12
C ALA A 6 -15.22 1.06 5.85
N ALA A 7 -14.32 0.29 5.24
CA ALA A 7 -14.53 -0.41 3.97
C ALA A 7 -14.70 -1.92 4.23
N SER A 8 -15.54 -2.58 3.44
CA SER A 8 -15.79 -4.03 3.55
C SER A 8 -14.52 -4.85 3.28
N LYS A 9 -14.42 -6.08 3.82
CA LYS A 9 -13.18 -6.90 3.79
C LYS A 9 -12.68 -7.23 2.36
N THR A 10 -13.58 -7.26 1.38
CA THR A 10 -13.29 -7.64 0.00
C THR A 10 -12.58 -6.52 -0.79
N PRO A 11 -13.10 -5.28 -0.88
CA PRO A 11 -12.45 -4.18 -1.62
C PRO A 11 -11.09 -3.80 -1.03
N VAL A 12 -10.93 -3.85 0.31
CA VAL A 12 -9.66 -3.54 0.97
C VAL A 12 -8.51 -4.42 0.45
N ARG A 13 -8.76 -5.69 0.11
CA ARG A 13 -7.71 -6.56 -0.40
C ARG A 13 -7.31 -6.20 -1.83
N GLU A 14 -8.28 -5.86 -2.67
CA GLU A 14 -8.04 -5.50 -4.07
C GLU A 14 -7.28 -4.17 -4.15
N ASP A 15 -7.71 -3.17 -3.38
CA ASP A 15 -7.05 -1.87 -3.29
C ASP A 15 -5.61 -2.00 -2.76
N LEU A 16 -5.38 -2.82 -1.72
CA LEU A 16 -4.03 -3.06 -1.19
C LEU A 16 -3.11 -3.75 -2.20
N VAL A 17 -3.64 -4.66 -3.02
CA VAL A 17 -2.86 -5.31 -4.08
C VAL A 17 -2.56 -4.33 -5.21
N GLN A 18 -3.50 -3.45 -5.57
CA GLN A 18 -3.27 -2.40 -6.56
C GLN A 18 -2.18 -1.41 -6.09
N LEU A 19 -2.25 -0.97 -4.84
CA LEU A 19 -1.23 -0.10 -4.24
C LEU A 19 0.16 -0.77 -4.17
N CYS A 20 0.22 -2.10 -4.09
CA CYS A 20 1.48 -2.83 -4.29
C CYS A 20 1.97 -2.79 -5.74
N GLY A 21 1.07 -2.88 -6.71
CA GLY A 21 1.41 -2.75 -8.14
C GLY A 21 1.92 -1.36 -8.51
N GLU A 22 1.42 -0.33 -7.85
CA GLU A 22 1.84 1.07 -8.01
C GLU A 22 3.14 1.41 -7.26
N GLY A 23 3.73 0.46 -6.52
CA GLY A 23 4.97 0.67 -5.76
C GLY A 23 4.79 1.48 -4.47
N ILE A 24 3.55 1.86 -4.12
CA ILE A 24 3.22 2.61 -2.90
C ILE A 24 3.31 1.71 -1.66
N LEU A 25 2.97 0.43 -1.82
CA LEU A 25 3.08 -0.59 -0.77
C LEU A 25 4.03 -1.72 -1.18
N GLN A 26 4.73 -2.29 -0.20
CA GLN A 26 5.46 -3.54 -0.33
C GLN A 26 4.76 -4.63 0.49
N ASN A 27 4.53 -5.77 -0.14
CA ASN A 27 4.04 -6.96 0.54
C ASN A 27 5.17 -7.66 1.30
N LEU A 28 5.08 -7.74 2.62
CA LEU A 28 5.95 -8.57 3.45
C LEU A 28 5.24 -9.89 3.78
N PRO A 29 5.70 -11.02 3.24
CA PRO A 29 5.09 -12.31 3.49
C PRO A 29 4.96 -12.59 5.00
N ARG A 30 3.75 -12.98 5.43
CA ARG A 30 3.40 -13.32 6.83
C ARG A 30 3.40 -12.16 7.83
N VAL A 31 3.70 -10.93 7.40
CA VAL A 31 3.71 -9.72 8.27
C VAL A 31 2.63 -8.73 7.85
N GLY A 32 2.37 -8.59 6.53
CA GLY A 32 1.37 -7.69 5.98
C GLY A 32 1.96 -6.75 4.93
N TYR A 33 1.51 -5.50 4.91
CA TYR A 33 1.94 -4.49 3.94
C TYR A 33 2.74 -3.39 4.64
N GLN A 34 3.83 -2.95 3.99
CA GLN A 34 4.65 -1.82 4.43
C GLN A 34 4.53 -0.69 3.40
N VAL A 35 4.43 0.57 3.85
CA VAL A 35 4.48 1.74 2.95
C VAL A 35 5.90 1.90 2.44
N THR A 36 6.05 2.03 1.13
CA THR A 36 7.36 2.24 0.51
C THR A 36 7.88 3.63 0.91
N PRO A 37 9.09 3.73 1.49
CA PRO A 37 9.66 5.02 1.83
C PRO A 37 10.03 5.77 0.55
N ILE A 38 9.53 7.01 0.42
CA ILE A 38 9.87 7.89 -0.70
C ILE A 38 11.22 8.55 -0.40
N SER A 39 12.17 8.42 -1.33
CA SER A 39 13.44 9.13 -1.26
C SER A 39 13.27 10.59 -1.70
N PRO A 40 14.07 11.55 -1.18
CA PRO A 40 14.01 12.94 -1.62
C PRO A 40 14.26 13.15 -3.13
N ARG A 41 14.92 12.17 -3.76
CA ARG A 41 15.20 12.13 -5.19
C ARG A 41 13.94 11.84 -6.00
N GLU A 42 13.10 10.91 -5.56
CA GLU A 42 11.81 10.60 -6.22
C GLU A 42 10.84 11.78 -6.17
N ILE A 43 10.91 12.63 -5.14
CA ILE A 43 10.09 13.85 -5.04
C ILE A 43 10.47 14.88 -6.11
N HIS A 44 11.74 14.94 -6.52
CA HIS A 44 12.23 15.87 -7.54
C HIS A 44 11.97 15.43 -8.98
N GLU A 45 11.55 14.17 -9.20
CA GLU A 45 11.26 13.60 -10.52
C GLU A 45 9.74 13.56 -10.85
N ILE A 46 8.90 14.15 -9.99
CA ILE A 46 7.44 14.33 -10.18
C ILE A 46 7.14 15.75 -10.66
#